data_AF-A0A2E2U995-F1
#
_entry.id   AF-A0A2E2U995-F1
#
_cell.length_a   1.000
_cell.length_b   1.000
_cell.length_c   1.000
_cell.angle_alpha   90.00
_cell.angle_beta   90.00
_cell.angle_gamma   90.00
#
_symmetry.space_group_name_H-M   'P 1'
#
loop_
_entity.id
_entity.type
_entity.pdbx_description
1 polymer ?
#
loop_
_entity_poly.entity_id
_entity_poly.type
_entity_poly.pdbx_seq_one_letter_code
_entity_poly.pdbx_strand_id
1 'polypeptide(L)'
;MKLSLFFVFLLVSTQSFAFDLNEVVNDLKAEVKSLMGEKEIETPKYQVPELPAIVNDPKSVDVYSKKGAIYKTGTKYRSLTKRERAKYQYLFLKELIYVVRGAEATDQELTNYMNVLDQGGNREGIYRSLVVSSNYQELEMYQQSPSQRVLDFTQEYAVKYLRVNYEVTKMKDYNVWSIKRLLVDRTLEQIDAFPKDGKDLYIWYAVLSEELAKRFAIWKNKVRSNTNPDTHIKWAQSVPFQHLKSEVIIKLNKVFNYLQEK
;
A
#
# COMPACT_ATOMS: atom_id res chain seq x y z
N MET A 1 44.90 18.92 -8.08
CA MET A 1 44.35 17.57 -7.81
C MET A 1 44.73 16.97 -6.45
N LYS A 2 45.88 17.31 -5.83
CA LYS A 2 46.28 16.72 -4.53
C LYS A 2 45.72 17.42 -3.27
N LEU A 3 45.11 18.61 -3.40
CA LEU A 3 44.57 19.37 -2.25
C LEU A 3 43.09 19.04 -1.95
N SER A 4 42.31 18.62 -2.94
CA SER A 4 40.87 18.33 -2.77
C SER A 4 40.59 16.98 -2.09
N LEU A 5 41.52 16.02 -2.16
CA LEU A 5 41.36 14.74 -1.45
C LEU A 5 41.51 14.86 0.07
N PHE A 6 42.21 15.89 0.56
CA PHE A 6 42.47 16.07 1.98
C PHE A 6 41.24 16.61 2.74
N PHE A 7 40.37 17.37 2.07
CA PHE A 7 39.13 17.88 2.66
C PHE A 7 38.01 16.84 2.77
N VAL A 8 38.03 15.80 1.94
CA VAL A 8 37.05 14.71 2.01
C VAL A 8 37.32 13.79 3.21
N PHE A 9 38.59 13.62 3.62
CA PHE A 9 38.93 12.80 4.77
C PHE A 9 38.64 13.46 6.13
N LEU A 10 38.60 14.80 6.18
CA LEU A 10 38.32 15.56 7.41
C LEU A 10 36.83 15.66 7.77
N LEU A 11 35.92 15.34 6.84
CA LEU A 11 34.47 15.31 7.10
C LEU A 11 33.98 13.94 7.62
N VAL A 12 34.83 12.91 7.62
CA VAL A 12 34.45 11.53 7.99
C VAL A 12 34.74 11.22 9.47
N SER A 13 35.38 12.11 10.23
CA SER A 13 35.82 11.79 11.59
C SER A 13 34.86 12.17 12.72
N THR A 14 33.59 12.52 12.46
CA THR A 14 32.64 12.89 13.54
C THR A 14 31.34 12.10 13.60
N GLN A 15 31.12 11.10 12.73
CA GLN A 15 29.94 10.23 12.84
C GLN A 15 30.33 8.75 12.84
N SER A 16 30.61 8.24 14.04
CA SER A 16 30.72 6.80 14.32
C SER A 16 29.34 6.15 14.25
N PHE A 17 28.76 5.97 13.07
CA PHE A 17 27.67 5.03 12.83
C PHE A 17 27.75 4.51 11.38
N ALA A 18 28.06 3.22 11.25
CA ALA A 18 27.91 2.37 10.06
C ALA A 18 28.23 3.03 8.70
N PHE A 19 29.52 3.22 8.41
CA PHE A 19 29.99 3.55 7.08
C PHE A 19 29.94 2.28 6.21
N ASP A 20 28.81 2.03 5.53
CA ASP A 20 28.73 0.97 4.52
C ASP A 20 29.36 1.47 3.23
N LEU A 21 30.64 1.14 3.05
CA LEU A 21 31.42 1.44 1.86
C LEU A 21 30.73 0.96 0.57
N ASN A 22 29.88 -0.07 0.63
CA ASN A 22 29.15 -0.54 -0.54
C ASN A 22 28.02 0.39 -0.94
N GLU A 23 27.33 1.02 0.02
CA GLU A 23 26.26 1.99 -0.24
C GLU A 23 26.84 3.25 -0.91
N VAL A 24 27.94 3.78 -0.36
CA VAL A 24 28.65 4.95 -0.93
C VAL A 24 29.20 4.66 -2.33
N VAL A 25 29.75 3.46 -2.56
CA VAL A 25 30.25 3.05 -3.89
C VAL A 25 29.10 2.86 -4.89
N ASN A 26 27.95 2.39 -4.43
CA ASN A 26 26.77 2.24 -5.29
C ASN A 26 26.16 3.59 -5.65
N ASP A 27 26.10 4.54 -4.71
CA ASP A 27 25.62 5.91 -4.95
C ASP A 27 26.55 6.65 -5.92
N LEU A 28 27.88 6.55 -5.74
CA LEU A 28 28.87 7.11 -6.67
C LEU A 28 28.78 6.48 -8.06
N LYS A 29 28.54 5.16 -8.16
CA LYS A 29 28.34 4.49 -9.45
C LYS A 29 27.04 4.95 -10.13
N ALA A 30 25.97 5.15 -9.37
CA ALA A 30 24.70 5.64 -9.89
C ALA A 30 24.83 7.07 -10.41
N GLU A 31 25.55 7.93 -9.68
CA GLU A 31 25.79 9.31 -10.07
C GLU A 31 26.68 9.43 -11.32
N VAL A 32 27.75 8.62 -11.41
CA VAL A 32 28.62 8.53 -12.60
C VAL A 32 27.85 7.98 -13.82
N LYS A 33 27.01 6.95 -13.65
CA LYS A 33 26.17 6.43 -14.73
C LYS A 33 25.14 7.45 -15.21
N SER A 34 24.56 8.24 -14.31
CA SER A 34 23.60 9.30 -14.66
C SER A 34 24.25 10.42 -15.50
N LEU A 35 25.54 10.72 -15.24
CA LEU A 35 26.33 11.68 -16.01
C LEU A 35 26.75 11.15 -17.38
N MET A 36 26.77 9.82 -17.58
CA MET A 36 27.12 9.17 -18.84
C MET A 36 25.92 8.93 -19.77
N GLY A 37 24.71 9.37 -19.40
CA GLY A 37 23.51 9.27 -20.25
C GLY A 37 22.94 7.85 -20.39
N GLU A 38 23.52 6.88 -19.69
CA GLU A 38 22.97 5.53 -19.57
C GLU A 38 21.83 5.56 -18.55
N LYS A 39 20.59 5.77 -19.01
CA LYS A 39 19.42 5.40 -18.22
C LYS A 39 19.44 3.88 -18.10
N GLU A 40 19.97 3.38 -17.00
CA GLU A 40 19.88 1.97 -16.64
C GLU A 40 18.37 1.63 -16.65
N ILE A 41 17.95 0.80 -17.61
CA ILE A 41 16.60 0.26 -17.63
C ILE A 41 16.56 -0.68 -16.42
N GLU A 42 16.12 -0.17 -15.28
CA GLU A 42 15.94 -0.97 -14.07
C GLU A 42 14.97 -2.10 -14.40
N THR A 43 15.51 -3.29 -14.68
CA THR A 43 14.70 -4.49 -14.80
C THR A 43 14.06 -4.77 -13.44
N PRO A 44 12.74 -4.96 -13.37
CA PRO A 44 12.07 -5.19 -12.09
C PRO A 44 12.66 -6.44 -11.43
N LYS A 45 13.13 -6.29 -10.19
CA LYS A 45 13.78 -7.36 -9.43
C LYS A 45 12.84 -8.55 -9.20
N TYR A 46 11.55 -8.26 -9.07
CA TYR A 46 10.49 -9.25 -8.90
C TYR A 46 9.39 -9.02 -9.92
N GLN A 47 8.73 -10.10 -10.33
CA GLN A 47 7.54 -10.04 -11.16
C GLN A 47 6.30 -10.32 -10.31
N VAL A 48 5.14 -9.88 -10.79
CA VAL A 48 3.86 -10.24 -10.14
C VAL A 48 3.76 -11.78 -10.16
N PRO A 49 3.57 -12.44 -9.02
CA PRO A 49 3.46 -13.89 -8.96
C PRO A 49 2.18 -14.35 -9.66
N GLU A 50 2.04 -15.66 -9.84
CA GLU A 50 0.81 -16.22 -10.36
C GLU A 50 -0.38 -15.87 -9.44
N LEU A 51 -1.41 -15.23 -10.00
CA LEU A 51 -2.57 -14.85 -9.22
C LEU A 51 -3.45 -16.09 -8.99
N PRO A 52 -3.75 -16.43 -7.72
CA PRO A 52 -4.66 -17.51 -7.41
C PRO A 52 -6.09 -17.17 -7.87
N ALA A 53 -6.85 -18.21 -8.22
CA ALA A 53 -8.26 -18.07 -8.53
C ALA A 53 -9.06 -17.67 -7.28
N ILE A 54 -9.95 -16.69 -7.44
CA ILE A 54 -10.88 -16.29 -6.38
C ILE A 54 -12.00 -17.33 -6.32
N VAL A 55 -11.95 -18.22 -5.33
CA VAL A 55 -13.00 -19.22 -5.09
C VAL A 55 -14.05 -18.60 -4.17
N ASN A 56 -15.18 -18.18 -4.74
CA ASN A 56 -16.33 -17.69 -3.99
C ASN A 56 -17.25 -18.87 -3.62
N ASP A 57 -16.91 -19.57 -2.54
CA ASP A 57 -17.83 -20.52 -1.92
C ASP A 57 -18.59 -19.82 -0.77
N PRO A 58 -19.89 -19.49 -0.94
CA PRO A 58 -20.69 -18.85 0.09
C PRO A 58 -20.87 -19.72 1.36
N LYS A 59 -20.49 -21.00 1.30
CA LYS A 59 -20.51 -21.92 2.44
C LYS A 59 -19.12 -22.11 3.07
N SER A 60 -18.06 -21.56 2.47
CA SER A 60 -16.72 -21.72 3.02
C SER A 60 -16.56 -20.92 4.31
N VAL A 61 -16.11 -21.62 5.35
CA VAL A 61 -15.71 -21.02 6.63
C VAL A 61 -14.20 -20.74 6.69
N ASP A 62 -13.47 -20.97 5.60
CA ASP A 62 -12.00 -20.87 5.58
C ASP A 62 -11.51 -19.45 5.86
N VAL A 63 -12.32 -18.44 5.53
CA VAL A 63 -12.08 -17.03 5.86
C VAL A 63 -11.98 -16.81 7.38
N TYR A 64 -12.68 -17.61 8.18
CA TYR A 64 -12.60 -17.59 9.65
C TYR A 64 -11.45 -18.43 10.19
N SER A 65 -10.84 -19.29 9.36
CA SER A 65 -9.70 -20.10 9.75
C SER A 65 -8.43 -19.24 9.80
N LYS A 66 -8.03 -18.82 11.00
CA LYS A 66 -6.76 -18.09 11.24
C LYS A 66 -5.55 -19.04 11.21
N LYS A 67 -5.46 -19.89 10.19
CA LYS A 67 -4.41 -20.90 10.02
C LYS A 67 -3.44 -20.45 8.92
N GLY A 68 -2.13 -20.55 9.17
CA GLY A 68 -1.08 -20.22 8.21
C GLY A 68 0.01 -19.29 8.76
N ALA A 69 1.11 -19.18 8.02
CA ALA A 69 2.26 -18.35 8.39
C ALA A 69 1.89 -16.86 8.42
N ILE A 70 1.02 -16.41 7.52
CA ILE A 70 0.56 -15.02 7.44
C ILE A 70 -0.17 -14.54 8.71
N TYR A 71 -0.77 -15.45 9.48
CA TYR A 71 -1.46 -15.11 10.74
C TYR A 71 -0.53 -15.15 11.95
N LYS A 72 0.73 -15.59 11.80
CA LYS A 72 1.75 -15.60 12.85
C LYS A 72 2.64 -14.34 12.82
N THR A 73 2.54 -13.51 11.79
CA THR A 73 3.32 -12.27 11.66
C THR A 73 2.85 -11.14 12.61
N GLY A 74 3.67 -10.11 12.76
CA GLY A 74 3.31 -8.93 13.56
C GLY A 74 3.48 -9.10 15.06
N THR A 75 4.37 -10.00 15.51
CA THR A 75 4.67 -10.23 16.92
C THR A 75 5.03 -8.94 17.64
N LYS A 76 5.89 -8.11 17.03
CA LYS A 76 6.28 -6.78 17.55
C LYS A 76 5.08 -5.87 17.79
N TYR A 77 4.09 -5.87 16.90
CA TYR A 77 2.87 -5.07 17.09
C TYR A 77 1.98 -5.65 18.19
N ARG A 78 1.86 -6.99 18.26
CA ARG A 78 1.05 -7.67 19.28
C ARG A 78 1.61 -7.50 20.69
N SER A 79 2.93 -7.40 20.83
CA SER A 79 3.62 -7.17 22.10
C SER A 79 3.56 -5.72 22.60
N LEU A 80 3.06 -4.78 21.79
CA LEU A 80 2.88 -3.38 22.23
C LEU A 80 1.85 -3.29 23.35
N THR A 81 2.04 -2.32 24.25
CA THR A 81 1.05 -1.98 25.28
C THR A 81 -0.24 -1.46 24.66
N LYS A 82 -1.36 -1.50 25.41
CA LYS A 82 -2.64 -0.96 24.93
C LYS A 82 -2.51 0.51 24.49
N ARG A 83 -1.79 1.33 25.27
CA ARG A 83 -1.57 2.76 24.98
C ARG A 83 -0.76 2.98 23.70
N GLU A 84 0.27 2.17 23.45
CA GLU A 84 1.06 2.28 22.23
C GLU A 84 0.26 1.84 21.01
N ARG A 85 -0.46 0.71 21.09
CA ARG A 85 -1.34 0.26 20.00
C ARG A 85 -2.40 1.30 19.67
N ALA A 86 -2.98 1.94 20.69
CA ALA A 86 -3.98 2.97 20.50
C ALA A 86 -3.47 4.15 19.65
N LYS A 87 -2.20 4.56 19.83
CA LYS A 87 -1.59 5.61 18.98
C LYS A 87 -1.53 5.20 17.52
N TYR A 88 -1.09 3.97 17.23
CA TYR A 88 -1.02 3.47 15.85
C TYR A 88 -2.41 3.29 15.23
N GLN A 89 -3.38 2.81 16.00
CA GLN A 89 -4.76 2.67 15.56
C GLN A 89 -5.39 4.02 15.26
N TYR A 90 -5.19 5.02 16.13
CA TYR A 90 -5.69 6.37 15.93
C TYR A 90 -5.14 7.01 14.64
N LEU A 91 -3.82 6.93 14.41
CA LEU A 91 -3.20 7.42 13.18
C LEU A 91 -3.72 6.70 11.93
N PHE A 92 -3.89 5.37 12.03
CA PHE A 92 -4.49 4.57 10.97
C PHE A 92 -5.92 5.02 10.66
N LEU A 93 -6.77 5.21 11.66
CA LEU A 93 -8.17 5.60 11.47
C LEU A 93 -8.29 6.98 10.83
N LYS A 94 -7.51 7.96 11.30
CA LYS A 94 -7.47 9.29 10.69
C LYS A 94 -7.10 9.20 9.21
N GLU A 95 -6.01 8.50 8.90
CA GLU A 95 -5.57 8.36 7.51
C GLU A 95 -6.60 7.61 6.67
N LEU A 96 -7.14 6.49 7.16
CA LEU A 96 -8.12 5.69 6.45
C LEU A 96 -9.37 6.50 6.10
N ILE A 97 -9.98 7.17 7.08
CA ILE A 97 -11.22 7.92 6.87
C ILE A 97 -10.97 9.05 5.86
N TYR A 98 -9.86 9.78 6.02
CA TYR A 98 -9.48 10.83 5.10
C TYR A 98 -9.30 10.33 3.66
N VAL A 99 -8.54 9.26 3.44
CA VAL A 99 -8.28 8.81 2.05
C VAL A 99 -9.51 8.15 1.42
N VAL A 100 -10.35 7.48 2.21
CA VAL A 100 -11.54 6.79 1.71
C VAL A 100 -12.64 7.77 1.37
N ARG A 101 -12.86 8.83 2.16
CA ARG A 101 -13.97 9.80 1.97
C ARG A 101 -13.55 11.16 1.45
N GLY A 102 -12.27 11.51 1.48
CA GLY A 102 -11.79 12.86 1.19
C GLY A 102 -12.09 13.89 2.30
N ALA A 103 -12.52 13.45 3.48
CA ALA A 103 -12.91 14.31 4.59
C ALA A 103 -12.25 13.85 5.91
N GLU A 104 -11.90 14.82 6.76
CA GLU A 104 -11.34 14.53 8.09
C GLU A 104 -12.34 13.76 8.96
N ALA A 105 -11.82 12.85 9.77
CA ALA A 105 -12.63 12.11 10.73
C ALA A 105 -13.07 13.01 11.89
N THR A 106 -14.34 12.89 12.29
CA THR A 106 -14.81 13.51 13.53
C THR A 106 -14.26 12.77 14.75
N ASP A 107 -14.15 13.46 15.89
CA ASP A 107 -13.71 12.85 17.15
C ASP A 107 -14.63 11.70 17.58
N GLN A 108 -15.93 11.82 17.30
CA GLN A 108 -16.90 10.77 17.58
C GLN A 108 -16.66 9.52 16.71
N GLU A 109 -16.41 9.68 15.41
CA GLU A 109 -16.08 8.56 14.52
C GLU A 109 -14.79 7.86 14.95
N LEU A 110 -13.75 8.64 15.29
CA LEU A 110 -12.49 8.10 15.79
C LEU A 110 -12.71 7.31 17.08
N THR A 111 -13.48 7.84 18.02
CA THR A 111 -13.81 7.15 19.28
C THR A 111 -14.56 5.84 19.03
N ASN A 112 -15.58 5.86 18.16
CA ASN A 112 -16.38 4.68 17.82
C ASN A 112 -15.51 3.58 17.19
N TYR A 113 -14.71 3.92 16.19
CA TYR A 113 -13.85 2.94 15.53
C TYR A 113 -12.68 2.47 16.39
N MET A 114 -12.16 3.30 17.28
CA MET A 114 -11.21 2.89 18.31
C MET A 114 -11.82 1.81 19.22
N ASN A 115 -13.07 1.99 19.67
CA ASN A 115 -13.76 0.99 20.48
C ASN A 115 -13.96 -0.33 19.72
N VAL A 116 -14.31 -0.27 18.42
CA VAL A 116 -14.41 -1.47 17.57
C VAL A 116 -13.08 -2.22 17.49
N LEU A 117 -11.97 -1.51 17.27
CA LEU A 117 -10.64 -2.13 17.23
C LEU A 117 -10.22 -2.73 18.58
N ASP A 118 -10.56 -2.06 19.68
CA ASP A 118 -10.31 -2.54 21.04
C ASP A 118 -11.10 -3.82 21.37
N GLN A 119 -12.31 -3.96 20.82
CA GLN A 119 -13.17 -5.14 20.96
C GLN A 119 -12.79 -6.30 20.01
N GLY A 120 -11.72 -6.15 19.22
CA GLY A 120 -11.23 -7.19 18.33
C GLY A 120 -11.77 -7.11 16.89
N GLY A 121 -12.42 -6.01 16.53
CA GLY A 121 -12.72 -5.67 15.14
C GLY A 121 -11.45 -5.58 14.30
N ASN A 122 -11.59 -5.78 12.99
CA ASN A 122 -10.47 -5.80 12.06
C ASN A 122 -10.44 -4.54 11.17
N ARG A 123 -9.27 -4.24 10.60
CA ARG A 123 -9.06 -2.99 9.85
C ARG A 123 -9.83 -2.96 8.54
N GLU A 124 -9.95 -4.10 7.89
CA GLU A 124 -10.76 -4.25 6.68
C GLU A 124 -12.24 -4.01 6.96
N GLY A 125 -12.78 -4.52 8.06
CA GLY A 125 -14.18 -4.36 8.45
C GLY A 125 -14.54 -2.90 8.68
N ILE A 126 -13.60 -2.10 9.21
CA ILE A 126 -13.76 -0.65 9.32
C ILE A 126 -13.78 0.01 7.94
N TYR A 127 -12.91 -0.39 7.02
CA TYR A 127 -12.99 0.10 5.65
C TYR A 127 -14.34 -0.25 4.99
N ARG A 128 -14.79 -1.50 5.14
CA ARG A 128 -16.08 -1.95 4.60
C ARG A 128 -17.25 -1.18 5.24
N SER A 129 -17.21 -0.87 6.53
CA SER A 129 -18.25 -0.05 7.17
C SER A 129 -18.25 1.38 6.64
N LEU A 130 -17.09 1.95 6.29
CA LEU A 130 -17.02 3.27 5.67
C LEU A 130 -17.67 3.27 4.27
N VAL A 131 -17.34 2.30 3.41
CA VAL A 131 -17.81 2.31 2.01
C VAL A 131 -19.25 1.86 1.80
N VAL A 132 -19.89 1.31 2.84
CA VAL A 132 -21.34 1.00 2.86
C VAL A 132 -22.14 2.04 3.64
N SER A 133 -21.50 3.01 4.29
CA SER A 133 -22.18 4.06 5.06
C SER A 133 -22.98 4.99 4.14
N SER A 134 -24.02 5.63 4.68
CA SER A 134 -24.82 6.64 3.96
C SER A 134 -23.93 7.75 3.39
N ASN A 135 -22.97 8.24 4.17
CA ASN A 135 -22.03 9.28 3.74
C ASN A 135 -21.22 8.87 2.50
N TYR A 136 -20.89 7.58 2.33
CA TYR A 136 -20.19 7.12 1.14
C TYR A 136 -21.15 6.90 -0.02
N GLN A 137 -22.36 6.41 0.24
CA GLN A 137 -23.41 6.29 -0.79
C GLN A 137 -23.73 7.65 -1.42
N GLU A 138 -23.76 8.72 -0.63
CA GLU A 138 -23.90 10.10 -1.13
C GLU A 138 -22.77 10.48 -2.10
N LEU A 139 -21.53 10.07 -1.83
CA LEU A 139 -20.40 10.27 -2.75
C LEU A 139 -20.57 9.48 -4.05
N GLU A 140 -21.10 8.26 -3.99
CA GLU A 140 -21.39 7.44 -5.16
C GLU A 140 -22.54 8.00 -6.01
N MET A 141 -23.51 8.66 -5.38
CA MET A 141 -24.62 9.32 -6.05
C MET A 141 -24.26 10.67 -6.67
N TYR A 142 -23.16 11.29 -6.23
CA TYR A 142 -22.69 12.54 -6.79
C TYR A 142 -22.30 12.36 -8.27
N GLN A 143 -22.59 13.32 -9.14
CA GLN A 143 -22.25 13.23 -10.56
C GLN A 143 -20.77 13.61 -10.81
N GLN A 144 -19.86 12.79 -10.30
CA GLN A 144 -18.43 12.93 -10.55
C GLN A 144 -17.91 11.77 -11.40
N SER A 145 -17.78 12.04 -12.70
CA SER A 145 -17.16 11.11 -13.64
C SER A 145 -15.66 10.95 -13.34
N PRO A 146 -15.12 9.74 -13.53
CA PRO A 146 -13.69 9.47 -13.38
C PRO A 146 -12.88 10.22 -14.44
N SER A 147 -11.71 10.73 -14.04
CA SER A 147 -10.74 11.27 -14.99
C SER A 147 -10.21 10.16 -15.91
N GLN A 148 -9.70 10.52 -17.10
CA GLN A 148 -9.09 9.53 -17.99
C GLN A 148 -7.90 8.81 -17.32
N ARG A 149 -7.14 9.51 -16.47
CA ARG A 149 -6.04 8.91 -15.71
C ARG A 149 -6.52 7.86 -14.71
N VAL A 150 -7.66 8.09 -14.06
CA VAL A 150 -8.31 7.10 -13.19
C VAL A 150 -8.72 5.87 -13.99
N LEU A 151 -9.31 6.05 -15.17
CA LEU A 151 -9.72 4.95 -16.04
C LEU A 151 -8.52 4.12 -16.52
N ASP A 152 -7.47 4.78 -17.00
CA ASP A 152 -6.24 4.14 -17.48
C ASP A 152 -5.58 3.34 -16.36
N PHE A 153 -5.41 3.95 -15.19
CA PHE A 153 -4.89 3.26 -14.01
C PHE A 153 -5.75 2.07 -13.60
N THR A 154 -7.08 2.22 -13.63
CA THR A 154 -8.01 1.13 -13.27
C THR A 154 -7.87 -0.05 -14.22
N GLN A 155 -7.77 0.20 -15.53
CA GLN A 155 -7.59 -0.85 -16.52
C GLN A 155 -6.24 -1.55 -16.36
N GLU A 156 -5.15 -0.78 -16.29
CA GLU A 156 -3.80 -1.31 -16.09
C GLU A 156 -3.71 -2.17 -14.82
N TYR A 157 -4.23 -1.64 -13.71
CA TYR A 157 -4.23 -2.32 -12.43
C TYR A 157 -5.06 -3.61 -12.47
N ALA A 158 -6.27 -3.55 -13.01
CA ALA A 158 -7.15 -4.72 -13.06
C ALA A 158 -6.56 -5.85 -13.90
N VAL A 159 -5.95 -5.54 -15.05
CA VAL A 159 -5.30 -6.55 -15.89
C VAL A 159 -4.11 -7.16 -15.16
N LYS A 160 -3.26 -6.31 -14.56
CA LYS A 160 -2.00 -6.75 -13.95
C LYS A 160 -2.17 -7.47 -12.61
N TYR A 161 -3.01 -6.94 -11.73
CA TYR A 161 -3.10 -7.39 -10.32
C TYR A 161 -4.37 -8.16 -10.00
N LEU A 162 -5.37 -8.17 -10.90
CA LEU A 162 -6.63 -8.90 -10.71
C LEU A 162 -6.94 -9.89 -11.86
N ARG A 163 -6.18 -9.86 -12.97
CA ARG A 163 -6.47 -10.61 -14.22
C ARG A 163 -7.89 -10.35 -14.77
N VAL A 164 -8.40 -9.14 -14.54
CA VAL A 164 -9.70 -8.71 -15.08
C VAL A 164 -9.47 -7.62 -16.12
N ASN A 165 -10.11 -7.76 -17.28
CA ASN A 165 -10.10 -6.71 -18.30
C ASN A 165 -11.44 -5.96 -18.26
N TYR A 166 -11.41 -4.73 -17.76
CA TYR A 166 -12.57 -3.85 -17.78
C TYR A 166 -12.61 -3.03 -19.06
N GLU A 167 -13.78 -2.92 -19.68
CA GLU A 167 -14.00 -2.03 -20.81
C GLU A 167 -14.05 -0.57 -20.33
N VAL A 168 -13.03 0.22 -20.69
CA VAL A 168 -12.92 1.63 -20.32
C VAL A 168 -14.13 2.46 -20.74
N THR A 169 -14.74 2.13 -21.89
CA THR A 169 -15.95 2.79 -22.38
C THR A 169 -17.11 2.67 -21.41
N LYS A 170 -17.32 1.49 -20.81
CA LYS A 170 -18.35 1.26 -19.80
C LYS A 170 -18.01 1.93 -18.47
N MET A 171 -16.73 1.99 -18.11
CA MET A 171 -16.29 2.60 -16.84
C MET A 171 -16.50 4.13 -16.79
N LYS A 172 -16.55 4.82 -17.94
CA LYS A 172 -16.78 6.28 -18.01
C LYS A 172 -18.12 6.71 -17.42
N ASP A 173 -19.11 5.83 -17.48
CA ASP A 173 -20.47 6.11 -17.01
C ASP A 173 -20.63 5.89 -15.50
N TYR A 174 -19.62 5.31 -14.84
CA TYR A 174 -19.62 5.09 -13.40
C TYR A 174 -19.14 6.34 -12.65
N ASN A 175 -19.53 6.43 -11.39
CA ASN A 175 -18.97 7.37 -10.43
C ASN A 175 -17.57 6.93 -9.98
N VAL A 176 -16.65 7.89 -9.80
CA VAL A 176 -15.25 7.61 -9.37
C VAL A 176 -15.15 6.86 -8.04
N TRP A 177 -16.01 7.18 -7.06
CA TRP A 177 -16.07 6.51 -5.76
C TRP A 177 -16.54 5.07 -5.90
N SER A 178 -17.46 4.78 -6.82
CA SER A 178 -17.87 3.41 -7.12
C SER A 178 -16.73 2.59 -7.74
N ILE A 179 -15.94 3.18 -8.64
CA ILE A 179 -14.74 2.53 -9.20
C ILE A 179 -13.72 2.26 -8.08
N LYS A 180 -13.46 3.24 -7.22
CA LYS A 180 -12.56 3.10 -6.05
C LYS A 180 -12.98 1.93 -5.17
N ARG A 181 -14.24 1.90 -4.74
CA ARG A 181 -14.77 0.84 -3.87
C ARG A 181 -14.63 -0.53 -4.54
N LEU A 182 -15.10 -0.65 -5.78
CA LEU A 182 -15.07 -1.90 -6.53
C LEU A 182 -13.65 -2.45 -6.66
N LEU A 183 -12.69 -1.62 -7.06
CA LEU A 183 -11.33 -2.08 -7.30
C LEU A 183 -10.63 -2.49 -6.00
N VAL A 184 -10.86 -1.74 -4.92
CA VAL A 184 -10.31 -2.08 -3.60
C VAL A 184 -10.92 -3.37 -3.07
N ASP A 185 -12.24 -3.56 -3.16
CA ASP A 185 -12.90 -4.79 -2.71
C ASP A 185 -12.39 -6.01 -3.47
N ARG A 186 -12.28 -5.93 -4.81
CA ARG A 186 -11.69 -6.99 -5.63
C ARG A 186 -10.24 -7.26 -5.28
N THR A 187 -9.47 -6.22 -4.95
CA THR A 187 -8.09 -6.39 -4.48
C THR A 187 -8.05 -7.15 -3.15
N LEU A 188 -8.97 -6.86 -2.22
CA LEU A 188 -9.01 -7.55 -0.94
C LEU A 188 -9.39 -9.03 -1.08
N GLU A 189 -10.32 -9.34 -1.99
CA GLU A 189 -10.63 -10.72 -2.39
C GLU A 189 -9.41 -11.44 -2.96
N GLN A 190 -8.68 -10.77 -3.87
CA GLN A 190 -7.45 -11.31 -4.46
C GLN A 190 -6.37 -11.56 -3.39
N ILE A 191 -6.22 -10.66 -2.42
CA ILE A 191 -5.29 -10.82 -1.28
C ILE A 191 -5.68 -12.04 -0.44
N ASP A 192 -6.98 -12.27 -0.20
CA ASP A 192 -7.45 -13.41 0.58
C ASP A 192 -7.27 -14.75 -0.14
N ALA A 193 -7.28 -14.74 -1.47
CA ALA A 193 -7.07 -15.93 -2.30
C ALA A 193 -5.60 -16.43 -2.28
N PHE A 194 -4.63 -15.62 -1.85
CA PHE A 194 -3.24 -16.06 -1.77
C PHE A 194 -3.02 -17.21 -0.78
N PRO A 195 -2.08 -18.13 -1.09
CA PRO A 195 -1.67 -19.18 -0.17
C PRO A 195 -1.27 -18.63 1.20
N LYS A 196 -1.66 -19.35 2.26
CA LYS A 196 -1.47 -18.90 3.65
C LYS A 196 -0.02 -19.02 4.15
N ASP A 197 0.89 -19.49 3.31
CA ASP A 197 2.34 -19.45 3.56
C ASP A 197 2.94 -18.04 3.36
N GLY A 198 2.23 -17.18 2.62
CA GLY A 198 2.50 -15.76 2.46
C GLY A 198 3.57 -15.38 1.44
N LYS A 199 4.32 -16.33 0.89
CA LYS A 199 5.47 -16.03 0.02
C LYS A 199 5.07 -15.19 -1.18
N ASP A 200 4.09 -15.66 -1.94
CA ASP A 200 3.61 -14.97 -3.13
C ASP A 200 2.88 -13.68 -2.77
N LEU A 201 2.12 -13.65 -1.68
CA LEU A 201 1.47 -12.43 -1.21
C LEU A 201 2.48 -11.32 -0.90
N TYR A 202 3.62 -11.64 -0.28
CA TYR A 202 4.65 -10.66 0.04
C TYR A 202 5.33 -10.11 -1.21
N ILE A 203 5.59 -10.97 -2.20
CA ILE A 203 6.15 -10.56 -3.49
C ILE A 203 5.14 -9.70 -4.25
N TRP A 204 3.88 -10.13 -4.33
CA TRP A 204 2.78 -9.38 -4.94
C TRP A 204 2.67 -7.97 -4.34
N TYR A 205 2.65 -7.87 -3.01
CA TYR A 205 2.60 -6.59 -2.31
C TYR A 205 3.83 -5.72 -2.60
N ALA A 206 5.02 -6.33 -2.67
CA ALA A 206 6.25 -5.60 -2.94
C ALA A 206 6.31 -5.03 -4.35
N VAL A 207 5.93 -5.81 -5.36
CA VAL A 207 5.85 -5.36 -6.76
C VAL A 207 4.83 -4.24 -6.91
N LEU A 208 3.64 -4.39 -6.31
CA LEU A 208 2.64 -3.32 -6.25
C LEU A 208 3.22 -2.06 -5.61
N SER A 209 3.87 -2.21 -4.45
CA SER A 209 4.35 -1.08 -3.66
C SER A 209 5.50 -0.33 -4.31
N GLU A 210 6.44 -1.05 -4.92
CA GLU A 210 7.53 -0.48 -5.72
C GLU A 210 6.97 0.30 -6.91
N GLU A 211 6.05 -0.28 -7.67
CA GLU A 211 5.48 0.39 -8.84
C GLU A 211 4.77 1.69 -8.44
N LEU A 212 3.94 1.63 -7.40
CA LEU A 212 3.25 2.82 -6.90
C LEU A 212 4.23 3.87 -6.36
N ALA A 213 5.32 3.46 -5.72
CA ALA A 213 6.39 4.35 -5.27
C ALA A 213 7.11 5.05 -6.43
N LYS A 214 7.42 4.32 -7.49
CA LYS A 214 8.09 4.86 -8.70
C LYS A 214 7.17 5.79 -9.49
N ARG A 215 5.89 5.45 -9.63
CA ARG A 215 4.92 6.19 -10.45
C ARG A 215 4.38 7.46 -9.79
N PHE A 216 4.26 7.48 -8.47
CA PHE A 216 3.52 8.53 -7.76
C PHE A 216 4.33 9.17 -6.63
N ALA A 217 4.63 10.46 -6.75
CA ALA A 217 5.30 11.24 -5.70
C ALA A 217 4.32 11.75 -4.61
N ILE A 218 3.46 10.86 -4.10
CA ILE A 218 2.42 11.19 -3.09
C ILE A 218 2.74 10.65 -1.69
N TRP A 219 3.83 9.90 -1.57
CA TRP A 219 4.20 9.17 -0.37
C TRP A 219 5.06 10.02 0.56
N LYS A 220 4.48 10.47 1.67
CA LYS A 220 5.23 11.21 2.71
C LYS A 220 6.07 10.30 3.62
N ASN A 221 5.73 9.01 3.70
CA ASN A 221 6.40 8.06 4.59
C ASN A 221 7.54 7.34 3.86
N LYS A 222 8.70 7.22 4.51
CA LYS A 222 9.91 6.57 3.96
C LYS A 222 9.68 5.16 3.44
N VAL A 223 8.82 4.37 4.08
CA VAL A 223 8.50 3.00 3.62
C VAL A 223 7.71 3.05 2.32
N ARG A 224 6.69 3.91 2.24
CA ARG A 224 5.82 4.01 1.06
C ARG A 224 6.51 4.62 -0.14
N SER A 225 7.43 5.56 0.09
CA SER A 225 8.23 6.20 -0.96
C SER A 225 9.43 5.35 -1.40
N ASN A 226 9.74 4.26 -0.70
CA ASN A 226 10.87 3.42 -1.03
C ASN A 226 10.61 2.66 -2.34
N THR A 227 11.54 2.72 -3.28
CA THR A 227 11.46 2.02 -4.57
C THR A 227 12.09 0.64 -4.54
N ASN A 228 12.76 0.24 -3.44
CA ASN A 228 13.35 -1.09 -3.31
C ASN A 228 12.29 -2.11 -2.86
N PRO A 229 11.99 -3.15 -3.68
CA PRO A 229 11.00 -4.16 -3.34
C PRO A 229 11.35 -4.99 -2.11
N ASP A 230 12.64 -5.19 -1.78
CA ASP A 230 13.04 -5.93 -0.58
C ASP A 230 12.56 -5.24 0.70
N THR A 231 12.54 -3.91 0.70
CA THR A 231 12.01 -3.11 1.81
C THR A 231 10.54 -3.43 2.04
N HIS A 232 9.76 -3.53 0.96
CA HIS A 232 8.34 -3.85 1.02
C HIS A 232 8.07 -5.29 1.44
N ILE A 233 8.89 -6.26 0.98
CA ILE A 233 8.81 -7.66 1.44
C ILE A 233 9.07 -7.74 2.95
N LYS A 234 10.18 -7.15 3.42
CA LYS A 234 10.54 -7.13 4.84
C LYS A 234 9.45 -6.47 5.69
N TRP A 235 8.90 -5.36 5.21
CA TRP A 235 7.80 -4.70 5.89
C TRP A 235 6.56 -5.60 5.97
N ALA A 236 6.15 -6.22 4.86
CA ALA A 236 4.97 -7.08 4.78
C ALA A 236 5.07 -8.31 5.70
N GLN A 237 6.26 -8.89 5.83
CA GLN A 237 6.55 -10.00 6.74
C GLN A 237 6.52 -9.57 8.22
N SER A 238 6.83 -8.31 8.51
CA SER A 238 6.93 -7.78 9.87
C SER A 238 5.60 -7.38 10.50
N VAL A 239 4.56 -7.15 9.68
CA VAL A 239 3.27 -6.62 10.14
C VAL A 239 2.19 -7.70 10.16
N PRO A 240 1.14 -7.57 11.00
CA PRO A 240 -0.02 -8.46 10.95
C PRO A 240 -0.68 -8.42 9.57
N PHE A 241 -1.27 -9.54 9.12
CA PHE A 241 -1.98 -9.62 7.83
C PHE A 241 -3.02 -8.50 7.61
N GLN A 242 -3.78 -8.15 8.65
CA GLN A 242 -4.75 -7.04 8.60
C GLN A 242 -4.12 -5.67 8.37
N HIS A 243 -2.84 -5.47 8.75
CA HIS A 243 -2.12 -4.23 8.48
C HIS A 243 -1.69 -4.16 7.01
N LEU A 244 -1.28 -5.28 6.41
CA LEU A 244 -0.99 -5.38 4.99
C LEU A 244 -2.24 -5.04 4.16
N LYS A 245 -3.39 -5.66 4.47
CA LYS A 245 -4.67 -5.32 3.81
C LYS A 245 -4.99 -3.83 3.93
N SER A 246 -4.89 -3.27 5.14
CA SER A 246 -5.17 -1.85 5.36
C SER A 246 -4.23 -0.92 4.61
N GLU A 247 -2.97 -1.31 4.44
CA GLU A 247 -1.99 -0.52 3.70
C GLU A 247 -2.31 -0.50 2.20
N VAL A 248 -2.74 -1.63 1.63
CA VAL A 248 -3.20 -1.68 0.24
C VAL A 248 -4.42 -0.79 0.03
N ILE A 249 -5.39 -0.84 0.95
CA ILE A 249 -6.58 0.04 0.93
C ILE A 249 -6.15 1.51 0.88
N ILE A 250 -5.24 1.92 1.78
CA ILE A 250 -4.77 3.30 1.86
C ILE A 250 -4.02 3.70 0.58
N LYS A 251 -3.12 2.86 0.08
CA LYS A 251 -2.35 3.15 -1.14
C LYS A 251 -3.26 3.36 -2.35
N LEU A 252 -4.20 2.45 -2.58
CA LEU A 252 -5.12 2.55 -3.71
C LEU A 252 -5.98 3.81 -3.62
N ASN A 253 -6.59 4.07 -2.45
CA ASN A 253 -7.40 5.28 -2.27
C ASN A 253 -6.59 6.56 -2.47
N LYS A 254 -5.34 6.63 -2.00
CA LYS A 254 -4.47 7.79 -2.23
C LYS A 254 -4.14 8.00 -3.71
N VAL A 255 -3.84 6.92 -4.43
CA VAL A 255 -3.56 6.98 -5.86
C VAL A 255 -4.79 7.47 -6.61
N PHE A 256 -5.96 6.92 -6.33
CA PHE A 256 -7.21 7.37 -6.95
C PHE A 256 -7.51 8.85 -6.68
N ASN A 257 -7.36 9.32 -5.44
CA ASN A 257 -7.57 10.74 -5.12
C ASN A 257 -6.61 11.61 -5.92
N TYR A 258 -5.33 11.26 -5.94
CA TYR A 258 -4.31 11.99 -6.70
C TYR A 258 -4.59 12.01 -8.21
N LEU A 259 -5.02 10.90 -8.79
CA LEU A 259 -5.33 10.78 -10.22
C LEU A 259 -6.61 11.51 -10.62
N GLN A 260 -7.55 11.67 -9.68
CA GLN A 260 -8.78 12.42 -9.92
C GLN A 260 -8.57 13.93 -9.80
N GLU A 261 -7.70 14.38 -8.90
CA GLU A 261 -7.43 15.81 -8.66
C GLU A 261 -6.49 16.45 -9.70
N LYS A 262 -5.68 15.67 -10.41
CA LYS A 262 -4.74 16.14 -11.44
C LYS A 262 -5.29 15.98 -12.85
#